data_AF-A0A2S2RB61-F1
#
_entry.id   AF-A0A2S2RB61-F1
#
_cell.length_a   1.000
_cell.length_b   1.000
_cell.length_c   1.000
_cell.angle_alpha   90.00
_cell.angle_beta   90.00
_cell.angle_gamma   90.00
#
_symmetry.space_group_name_H-M   'P 1'
#
loop_
_entity.id
_entity.type
_entity.pdbx_description
1 polymer ?
#
loop_
_entity_poly.entity_id
_entity_poly.type
_entity_poly.pdbx_seq_one_letter_code
_entity_poly.pdbx_strand_id
1 'polypeptide(L)'
;MMDVEDVLNDVVSMDDLKKFENEYHKQLATGTVSQETKFHYAWCLVRSNYPADIRKGLILMEQLIKHEANDDDAKRNYLYYLALGNSRIKEYSTALQFIKAFLHMQPENMQAQNLLNTIQKKMEADAHKGMAVAGGLALGISAIVGIGFALAKSMKK
;
A
#
# COMPACT_ATOMS: atom_id res chain seq x y z
N MET A 1 -12.70 -1.52 19.36
CA MET A 1 -12.70 -1.00 17.97
C MET A 1 -11.35 -0.32 17.82
N MET A 2 -10.43 -0.88 17.04
CA MET A 2 -9.13 -0.24 16.81
C MET A 2 -9.40 1.03 15.98
N ASP A 3 -8.96 2.19 16.46
CA ASP A 3 -9.27 3.45 15.80
C ASP A 3 -8.71 3.44 14.38
N VAL A 4 -9.55 3.87 13.43
CA VAL A 4 -9.27 3.87 11.99
C VAL A 4 -7.97 4.64 11.66
N GLU A 5 -7.60 5.58 12.51
CA GLU A 5 -6.40 6.42 12.34
C GLU A 5 -5.13 5.76 12.88
N ASP A 6 -5.28 4.83 13.84
CA ASP A 6 -4.17 4.19 14.55
C ASP A 6 -3.30 3.37 13.59
N VAL A 7 -3.92 2.69 12.62
CA VAL A 7 -3.22 1.87 11.62
C VAL A 7 -2.34 2.70 10.67
N LEU A 8 -2.74 3.93 10.32
CA LEU A 8 -1.96 4.79 9.41
C LEU A 8 -0.90 5.63 10.14
N ASN A 9 -1.06 5.77 11.46
CA ASN A 9 -0.18 6.53 12.34
C ASN A 9 0.94 5.66 12.93
N ASP A 10 1.00 4.37 12.59
CA ASP A 10 2.06 3.48 13.02
C ASP A 10 3.39 3.82 12.30
N VAL A 11 4.30 4.47 13.02
CA VAL A 11 5.58 4.96 12.52
C VAL A 11 6.72 4.13 13.09
N VAL A 12 7.68 3.78 12.23
CA VAL A 12 8.90 3.06 12.65
C VAL A 12 9.82 3.95 13.49
N SER A 13 10.56 3.36 14.43
CA SER A 13 11.54 4.12 15.21
C SER A 13 12.67 4.66 14.32
N MET A 14 13.23 5.82 14.68
CA MET A 14 14.36 6.40 13.94
C MET A 14 15.62 5.54 14.02
N ASP A 15 15.78 4.79 15.10
CA ASP A 15 16.92 3.89 15.29
C ASP A 15 16.82 2.67 14.36
N ASP A 16 15.63 2.08 14.21
CA ASP A 16 15.40 1.00 13.25
C ASP A 16 15.59 1.50 11.82
N LEU A 17 15.04 2.66 11.48
CA LEU A 17 15.21 3.25 10.15
C LEU A 17 16.69 3.42 9.80
N LYS A 18 17.49 4.00 10.71
CA LYS A 18 18.95 4.17 10.51
C LYS A 18 19.66 2.84 10.40
N LYS A 19 19.30 1.85 11.23
CA LYS A 19 19.90 0.51 11.20
C LYS A 19 19.72 -0.14 9.82
N PHE A 20 18.49 -0.17 9.31
CA PHE A 20 18.20 -0.81 8.02
C PHE A 20 18.69 0.00 6.83
N GLU A 21 18.71 1.33 6.94
CA GLU A 21 19.33 2.20 5.94
C GLU A 21 20.84 1.94 5.81
N ASN A 22 21.55 1.84 6.93
CA ASN A 22 22.98 1.56 6.94
C ASN A 22 23.29 0.19 6.32
N GLU A 23 22.51 -0.84 6.67
CA GLU A 23 22.69 -2.18 6.12
C GLU A 23 22.42 -2.20 4.60
N TYR A 24 21.37 -1.51 4.15
CA TYR A 24 21.05 -1.37 2.73
C TYR A 24 22.20 -0.70 1.95
N HIS A 25 22.71 0.43 2.43
CA HIS A 25 23.80 1.15 1.76
C HIS A 25 25.12 0.39 1.78
N LYS A 26 25.40 -0.36 2.87
CA LYS A 26 26.58 -1.22 2.96
C LYS A 26 26.56 -2.30 1.87
N GLN A 27 25.43 -2.98 1.69
CA GLN A 27 25.29 -3.98 0.63
C GLN A 27 25.29 -3.34 -0.76
N LEU A 28 24.67 -2.18 -0.92
CA LEU A 28 24.67 -1.44 -2.19
C LEU A 28 26.10 -1.10 -2.62
N ALA A 29 26.97 -0.71 -1.68
CA ALA A 29 28.39 -0.44 -1.95
C ALA A 29 29.17 -1.69 -2.41
N THR A 30 28.71 -2.89 -2.05
CA THR A 30 29.28 -4.16 -2.52
C THR A 30 28.72 -4.64 -3.86
N GLY A 31 27.76 -3.90 -4.45
CA GLY A 31 27.20 -4.15 -5.79
C GLY A 31 25.93 -4.99 -5.82
N THR A 32 25.57 -5.66 -4.72
CA THR A 32 24.36 -6.50 -4.64
C THR A 32 23.68 -6.32 -3.29
N VAL A 33 22.37 -6.09 -3.30
CA VAL A 33 21.54 -6.02 -2.08
C VAL A 33 20.64 -7.24 -2.02
N SER A 34 20.64 -7.93 -0.88
CA SER A 34 19.73 -9.05 -0.63
C SER A 34 18.26 -8.60 -0.62
N GLN A 35 17.34 -9.50 -0.96
CA GLN A 35 15.91 -9.15 -0.96
C GLN A 35 15.41 -8.87 0.46
N GLU A 36 15.90 -9.61 1.46
CA GLU A 36 15.59 -9.38 2.87
C GLU A 36 16.00 -7.98 3.34
N THR A 37 17.24 -7.55 3.06
CA THR A 37 17.71 -6.20 3.41
C THR A 37 16.90 -5.12 2.69
N LYS A 38 16.59 -5.34 1.40
CA LYS A 38 15.74 -4.42 0.63
C LYS A 38 14.34 -4.33 1.22
N PHE A 39 13.76 -5.45 1.63
CA PHE A 39 12.44 -5.50 2.27
C PHE A 39 12.44 -4.74 3.59
N HIS A 40 13.37 -5.02 4.49
CA HIS A 40 13.43 -4.35 5.80
C HIS A 40 13.59 -2.83 5.66
N TYR A 41 14.42 -2.38 4.71
CA TYR A 41 14.55 -0.94 4.44
C TYR A 41 13.27 -0.35 3.84
N ALA A 42 12.66 -1.00 2.83
CA ALA A 42 11.40 -0.57 2.23
C ALA A 42 10.26 -0.48 3.27
N TRP A 43 10.19 -1.46 4.18
CA TRP A 43 9.23 -1.52 5.26
C TRP A 43 9.35 -0.32 6.21
N CYS A 44 10.58 0.06 6.58
CA CYS A 44 10.82 1.26 7.39
C CYS A 44 10.39 2.53 6.66
N LEU A 45 10.76 2.64 5.38
CA LEU A 45 10.45 3.81 4.55
C LEU A 45 8.95 4.01 4.36
N VAL A 46 8.19 2.95 4.11
CA VAL A 46 6.71 2.99 3.99
C VAL A 46 6.04 3.45 5.28
N ARG A 47 6.70 3.24 6.44
CA ARG A 47 6.26 3.68 7.78
C ARG A 47 6.91 4.99 8.24
N SER A 48 7.65 5.70 7.38
CA SER A 48 8.22 7.03 7.68
C SER A 48 7.14 8.12 7.71
N ASN A 49 7.39 9.24 8.40
CA ASN A 49 6.51 10.42 8.34
C ASN A 49 6.70 11.27 7.07
N TYR A 50 7.72 10.99 6.28
CA TYR A 50 8.05 11.81 5.10
C TYR A 50 7.49 11.18 3.82
N PRO A 51 6.66 11.90 3.04
CA PRO A 51 6.12 11.37 1.77
C PRO A 51 7.19 10.98 0.74
N ALA A 52 8.38 11.56 0.80
CA ALA A 52 9.50 11.19 -0.07
C ALA A 52 10.02 9.78 0.28
N ASP A 53 10.21 9.49 1.57
CA ASP A 53 10.61 8.17 2.06
C ASP A 53 9.56 7.13 1.69
N ILE A 54 8.28 7.43 1.92
CA ILE A 54 7.20 6.49 1.58
C ILE A 54 7.25 6.14 0.09
N ARG A 55 7.39 7.12 -0.81
CA ARG A 55 7.54 6.86 -2.25
C ARG A 55 8.75 5.99 -2.57
N LYS A 56 9.91 6.24 -1.94
CA LYS A 56 11.10 5.40 -2.10
C LYS A 56 10.83 3.96 -1.64
N GLY A 57 10.17 3.80 -0.49
CA GLY A 57 9.77 2.49 0.03
C GLY A 57 8.83 1.73 -0.90
N LEU A 58 7.83 2.42 -1.47
CA LEU A 58 6.91 1.83 -2.45
C LEU A 58 7.65 1.30 -3.69
N ILE A 59 8.60 2.09 -4.24
CA ILE A 59 9.41 1.66 -5.39
C ILE A 59 10.21 0.39 -5.07
N LEU A 60 10.84 0.34 -3.89
CA LEU A 60 11.59 -0.85 -3.47
C LEU A 60 10.66 -2.07 -3.29
N MET A 61 9.45 -1.86 -2.79
CA MET A 61 8.47 -2.93 -2.59
C MET A 61 7.93 -3.48 -3.92
N GLU A 62 7.72 -2.63 -4.93
CA GLU A 62 7.36 -3.06 -6.29
C GLU A 62 8.49 -3.87 -6.96
N GLN A 63 9.75 -3.52 -6.70
CA GLN A 63 10.89 -4.29 -7.18
C GLN A 63 10.93 -5.69 -6.56
N LEU A 64 10.61 -5.80 -5.27
CA LEU A 64 10.53 -7.09 -4.57
C LEU A 64 9.43 -7.98 -5.16
N ILE A 65 8.22 -7.44 -5.39
CA ILE A 65 7.13 -8.18 -6.05
C ILE A 65 7.54 -8.76 -7.40
N LYS A 66 8.28 -7.97 -8.20
CA LYS A 66 8.72 -8.43 -9.53
C LYS A 66 9.79 -9.52 -9.44
N HIS A 67 10.67 -9.43 -8.45
CA HIS A 67 11.76 -10.40 -8.26
C HIS A 67 11.26 -11.72 -7.64
N GLU A 68 10.31 -11.64 -6.71
CA GLU A 68 9.78 -12.78 -5.96
C GLU A 68 8.37 -13.15 -6.41
N ALA A 69 8.11 -13.06 -7.72
CA ALA A 69 6.78 -13.22 -8.30
C ALA A 69 6.12 -14.59 -8.00
N ASN A 70 6.91 -15.60 -7.65
CA ASN A 70 6.49 -16.98 -7.37
C ASN A 70 6.37 -17.29 -5.86
N ASP A 71 6.73 -16.35 -4.98
CA ASP A 71 6.58 -16.51 -3.52
C ASP A 71 5.30 -15.80 -3.07
N ASP A 72 4.21 -16.56 -3.00
CA ASP A 72 2.90 -16.03 -2.62
C ASP A 72 2.89 -15.50 -1.17
N ASP A 73 3.70 -16.07 -0.27
CA ASP A 73 3.74 -15.64 1.13
C ASP A 73 4.44 -14.27 1.26
N ALA A 74 5.58 -14.09 0.60
CA ALA A 74 6.29 -12.81 0.54
C ALA A 74 5.46 -11.74 -0.18
N LYS A 75 4.84 -12.10 -1.31
CA LYS A 75 3.99 -11.21 -2.10
C LYS A 75 2.80 -10.66 -1.31
N ARG A 76 2.18 -11.47 -0.44
CA ARG A 76 1.12 -10.99 0.46
C ARG A 76 1.62 -9.86 1.35
N ASN A 77 2.79 -10.00 1.97
CA ASN A 77 3.36 -8.95 2.81
C ASN A 77 3.58 -7.66 2.00
N TYR A 78 4.09 -7.78 0.77
CA TYR A 78 4.34 -6.62 -0.09
C TYR A 78 3.07 -5.89 -0.50
N LEU A 79 2.01 -6.62 -0.86
CA LEU A 79 0.70 -6.03 -1.19
C LEU A 79 0.12 -5.24 -0.01
N TYR A 80 0.24 -5.75 1.21
CA TYR A 80 -0.22 -5.04 2.40
C TYR A 80 0.52 -3.70 2.58
N TYR A 81 1.85 -3.70 2.52
CA TYR A 81 2.64 -2.47 2.70
C TYR A 81 2.51 -1.50 1.52
N LEU A 82 2.30 -2.00 0.30
CA LEU A 82 1.97 -1.14 -0.85
C LEU A 82 0.63 -0.44 -0.64
N ALA A 83 -0.39 -1.14 -0.13
CA ALA A 83 -1.66 -0.51 0.21
C ALA A 83 -1.50 0.53 1.34
N LEU A 84 -0.80 0.17 2.41
CA LEU A 84 -0.51 1.06 3.53
C LEU A 84 0.21 2.34 3.06
N GLY A 85 1.34 2.20 2.37
CA GLY A 85 2.13 3.34 1.93
C GLY A 85 1.37 4.26 0.97
N ASN A 86 0.68 3.71 -0.04
CA ASN A 86 -0.14 4.50 -0.95
C ASN A 86 -1.25 5.25 -0.21
N SER A 87 -1.88 4.63 0.79
CA SER A 87 -2.92 5.28 1.59
C SER A 87 -2.39 6.48 2.40
N ARG A 88 -1.16 6.39 2.93
CA ARG A 88 -0.52 7.45 3.71
C ARG A 88 -0.13 8.67 2.87
N ILE A 89 0.14 8.47 1.58
CA ILE A 89 0.38 9.57 0.62
C ILE A 89 -0.87 9.96 -0.19
N LYS A 90 -2.05 9.50 0.22
CA LYS A 90 -3.36 9.79 -0.39
C LYS A 90 -3.58 9.28 -1.81
N GLU A 91 -2.78 8.31 -2.24
CA GLU A 91 -2.99 7.57 -3.49
C GLU A 91 -4.03 6.46 -3.28
N TYR A 92 -5.25 6.85 -2.90
CA TYR A 92 -6.29 5.94 -2.42
C TYR A 92 -6.72 4.91 -3.46
N SER A 93 -6.81 5.31 -4.74
CA SER A 93 -7.19 4.40 -5.82
C SER A 93 -6.19 3.25 -5.97
N THR A 94 -4.89 3.56 -5.89
CA THR A 94 -3.80 2.57 -5.94
C THR A 94 -3.80 1.70 -4.68
N ALA A 95 -3.99 2.31 -3.51
CA ALA A 95 -4.10 1.59 -2.24
C ALA A 95 -5.23 0.55 -2.25
N LEU A 96 -6.40 0.93 -2.80
CA LEU A 96 -7.56 0.04 -2.94
C LEU A 96 -7.29 -1.16 -3.85
N GLN A 97 -6.52 -0.98 -4.93
CA GLN A 97 -6.16 -2.08 -5.82
C GLN A 97 -5.30 -3.11 -5.08
N PHE A 98 -4.27 -2.66 -4.36
CA PHE A 98 -3.38 -3.56 -3.63
C PHE A 98 -4.07 -4.30 -2.48
N ILE A 99 -4.89 -3.61 -1.67
CA ILE A 99 -5.55 -4.26 -0.53
C ILE A 99 -6.63 -5.26 -0.98
N LYS A 100 -7.32 -4.98 -2.10
CA LYS A 100 -8.27 -5.94 -2.69
C LYS A 100 -7.56 -7.16 -3.24
N ALA A 101 -6.39 -6.98 -3.88
CA ALA A 101 -5.57 -8.09 -4.32
C ALA A 101 -5.08 -8.95 -3.14
N PHE A 102 -4.71 -8.34 -2.02
CA PHE A 102 -4.39 -9.05 -0.78
C PHE A 102 -5.60 -9.87 -0.27
N LEU A 103 -6.77 -9.24 -0.16
CA LEU A 103 -7.98 -9.88 0.35
C LEU A 103 -8.52 -10.99 -0.56
N HIS A 104 -8.20 -10.96 -1.87
CA HIS A 104 -8.49 -12.08 -2.75
C HIS A 104 -7.72 -13.36 -2.35
N MET A 105 -6.52 -13.21 -1.78
CA MET A 105 -5.68 -14.32 -1.32
C MET A 105 -6.01 -14.73 0.12
N GLN A 106 -6.31 -13.76 0.99
CA GLN A 106 -6.68 -14.00 2.39
C GLN A 106 -7.94 -13.21 2.79
N PRO A 107 -9.14 -13.71 2.42
CA PRO A 107 -10.40 -13.01 2.66
C PRO A 107 -10.66 -12.73 4.15
N GLU A 108 -10.31 -13.67 5.02
CA GLU A 108 -10.58 -13.63 6.46
C GLU A 108 -9.57 -12.78 7.26
N ASN A 109 -8.62 -12.12 6.59
CA ASN A 109 -7.59 -11.35 7.28
C ASN A 109 -8.16 -10.03 7.83
N MET A 110 -8.42 -9.99 9.13
CA MET A 110 -9.00 -8.83 9.83
C MET A 110 -8.16 -7.56 9.68
N GLN A 111 -6.83 -7.66 9.66
CA GLN A 111 -5.95 -6.50 9.51
C GLN A 111 -6.11 -5.87 8.13
N ALA A 112 -6.20 -6.68 7.08
CA ALA A 112 -6.41 -6.20 5.72
C ALA A 112 -7.82 -5.64 5.51
N GLN A 113 -8.84 -6.26 6.10
CA GLN A 113 -10.21 -5.74 6.09
C GLN A 113 -10.29 -4.37 6.79
N ASN A 114 -9.64 -4.23 7.95
CA ASN A 114 -9.55 -2.96 8.65
C ASN A 114 -8.87 -1.89 7.81
N LEU A 115 -7.75 -2.21 7.16
CA LEU A 115 -7.05 -1.27 6.27
C LEU A 115 -7.92 -0.87 5.07
N LEU A 116 -8.64 -1.81 4.43
CA LEU A 116 -9.59 -1.50 3.36
C LEU A 116 -10.65 -0.48 3.82
N ASN A 117 -11.28 -0.74 4.97
CA ASN A 117 -12.29 0.15 5.55
C ASN A 117 -11.70 1.54 5.86
N THR A 118 -10.47 1.59 6.37
CA THR A 118 -9.75 2.84 6.63
C THR A 118 -9.50 3.64 5.36
N ILE A 119 -9.02 2.98 4.29
CA ILE A 119 -8.76 3.61 3.00
C ILE A 119 -10.06 4.20 2.42
N GLN A 120 -11.15 3.45 2.44
CA GLN A 120 -12.45 3.91 1.95
C GLN A 120 -12.92 5.15 2.73
N LYS A 121 -12.95 5.09 4.06
CA LYS A 121 -13.35 6.23 4.91
C LYS A 121 -12.51 7.48 4.65
N LYS A 122 -11.18 7.35 4.50
CA LYS A 122 -10.29 8.50 4.24
C LYS A 122 -10.50 9.05 2.83
N MET A 123 -10.67 8.19 1.82
CA MET A 123 -10.99 8.60 0.45
C MET A 123 -12.29 9.39 0.38
N GLU A 124 -13.33 8.92 1.07
CA GLU A 124 -14.61 9.61 1.18
C GLU A 124 -14.45 10.94 1.89
N ALA A 125 -13.83 10.96 3.07
CA ALA A 125 -13.63 12.18 3.85
C ALA A 125 -12.87 13.27 3.08
N ASP A 126 -11.83 12.88 2.33
CA ASP A 126 -11.05 13.82 1.52
C ASP A 126 -11.81 14.30 0.27
N ALA A 127 -12.67 13.46 -0.32
CA ALA A 127 -13.60 13.87 -1.37
C ALA A 127 -14.63 14.90 -0.87
N HIS A 128 -15.19 14.68 0.34
CA HIS A 128 -16.13 15.62 0.96
C HIS A 128 -15.47 16.97 1.33
N LYS A 129 -14.15 16.98 1.57
CA LYS A 129 -13.38 18.20 1.83
C LYS A 129 -13.02 18.99 0.55
N GLY A 130 -13.57 18.59 -0.61
CA GLY A 130 -13.37 19.30 -1.87
C GLY A 130 -12.04 19.00 -2.55
N MET A 131 -11.30 17.99 -2.08
CA MET A 131 -10.17 17.46 -2.82
C MET A 131 -10.74 16.50 -3.85
N ALA A 132 -10.89 16.98 -5.09
CA ALA A 132 -11.49 16.20 -6.17
C ALA A 132 -10.65 14.94 -6.45
N VAL A 133 -10.99 13.82 -5.81
CA VAL A 133 -10.43 12.51 -6.15
C VAL A 133 -11.07 12.10 -7.48
N ALA A 134 -10.39 12.44 -8.57
CA ALA A 134 -10.72 11.96 -9.90
C ALA A 134 -10.49 10.44 -9.93
N GLY A 135 -11.53 9.64 -9.67
CA GLY A 135 -11.32 8.19 -9.59
C GLY A 135 -12.54 7.33 -9.24
N GLY A 136 -13.71 7.61 -9.82
CA GLY A 136 -14.67 6.55 -10.21
C GLY A 136 -15.22 5.56 -9.18
N LEU A 137 -15.20 5.85 -7.88
CA LEU A 137 -15.91 5.04 -6.87
C LEU A 137 -16.81 5.96 -6.04
N ALA A 138 -17.94 6.33 -6.63
CA ALA A 138 -19.06 6.87 -5.89
C ALA A 138 -19.65 5.75 -5.03
N LEU A 139 -19.80 6.03 -3.75
CA LEU A 139 -20.25 5.09 -2.73
C LEU A 139 -21.67 4.60 -3.02
N GLY A 140 -21.78 3.31 -3.27
CA GLY A 140 -23.01 2.55 -3.10
C GLY A 140 -22.65 1.29 -2.37
N ILE A 141 -22.88 1.24 -1.06
CA ILE A 141 -22.83 0.00 -0.28
C ILE A 141 -24.09 -0.78 -0.64
N SER A 142 -24.12 -1.37 -1.84
CA SER A 142 -25.16 -2.29 -2.25
C SER A 142 -24.58 -3.27 -3.26
N ALA A 143 -24.81 -4.56 -3.00
CA ALA A 143 -24.43 -5.73 -3.77
C ALA A 143 -23.01 -6.27 -3.51
N ILE A 144 -22.95 -7.11 -2.49
CA ILE A 144 -22.28 -8.42 -2.64
C ILE A 144 -22.81 -9.05 -3.95
N VAL A 145 -21.91 -9.67 -4.71
CA VAL A 145 -22.09 -10.42 -5.98
C VAL A 145 -21.89 -9.61 -7.28
N GLY A 146 -20.77 -9.87 -7.97
CA GLY A 146 -20.64 -9.63 -9.41
C GLY A 146 -19.27 -9.12 -9.85
N ILE A 147 -18.36 -10.04 -10.17
CA ILE A 147 -17.20 -9.73 -11.01
C ILE A 147 -17.73 -9.31 -12.39
N GLY A 148 -17.56 -8.04 -12.76
CA GLY A 148 -17.94 -7.53 -14.07
C GLY A 148 -16.99 -6.43 -14.51
N PHE A 149 -15.97 -6.80 -15.28
CA PHE A 149 -15.20 -5.87 -16.11
C PHE A 149 -16.18 -5.11 -17.03
N ALA A 150 -16.32 -3.81 -16.84
CA ALA A 150 -16.87 -2.91 -17.86
C ALA A 150 -15.89 -1.76 -18.06
N LEU A 151 -14.80 -2.06 -18.77
CA LEU A 151 -13.98 -1.07 -19.46
C LEU A 151 -14.56 -0.83 -20.87
N ALA A 152 -14.41 0.42 -21.32
CA ALA A 152 -14.72 0.97 -22.64
C ALA A 152 -16.17 1.45 -22.81
N LYS A 153 -16.43 2.61 -23.42
CA LYS A 153 -15.68 3.28 -24.48
C LYS A 153 -16.09 4.75 -24.55
N SER A 154 -15.13 5.65 -24.74
CA SER A 154 -15.42 7.03 -25.15
C SER A 154 -16.11 7.03 -26.52
N MET A 155 -17.16 7.81 -26.70
CA MET A 155 -17.46 8.35 -28.02
C MET A 155 -17.76 9.84 -27.93
N LYS A 156 -16.86 10.57 -28.58
CA LYS A 156 -16.92 11.97 -28.97
C LYS A 156 -17.68 12.02 -30.30
N LYS A 157 -18.83 12.67 -30.35
CA LYS A 157 -19.17 13.68 -31.38
C LYS A 157 -20.46 14.39 -30.98
#